data_AF-A0AAN0VHE9-F1
#
_entry.id   AF-A0AAN0VHE9-F1
#
_cell.length_a   1.000
_cell.length_b   1.000
_cell.length_c   1.000
_cell.angle_alpha   90.00
_cell.angle_beta   90.00
_cell.angle_gamma   90.00
#
_symmetry.space_group_name_H-M   'P 1'
#
loop_
_entity.id
_entity.type
_entity.pdbx_description
1 polymer ?
#
loop_
_entity_poly.entity_id
_entity_poly.type
_entity_poly.pdbx_seq_one_letter_code
_entity_poly.pdbx_strand_id
1 'polypeptide(L)'
;MFDMGKVTYEGGKVSEFVDTKTEHGFKMTNRFCSKCASPVEMLVERVPDGQFVPLGTIDQRQNFDIHEGLWGQEALPHVAFKDGREVRKQGGASALV
;
A
#
# COMPACT_ATOMS: atom_id res chain seq x y z
N MET A 1 4.71 6.51 1.73
CA MET A 1 4.10 7.15 0.54
C MET A 1 5.22 7.88 -0.19
N PHE A 2 5.25 7.80 -1.52
CA PHE A 2 6.20 8.55 -2.34
C PHE A 2 5.49 9.71 -3.03
N ASP A 3 6.22 10.75 -3.40
CA ASP A 3 5.66 11.85 -4.20
C ASP A 3 5.25 11.35 -5.59
N MET A 4 4.13 11.86 -6.10
CA MET A 4 3.63 11.52 -7.42
C MET A 4 4.68 11.80 -8.51
N GLY A 5 4.86 10.85 -9.44
CA GLY A 5 5.77 11.00 -10.57
C GLY A 5 7.26 10.84 -10.23
N LYS A 6 7.60 10.50 -8.98
CA LYS A 6 8.98 10.17 -8.57
C LYS A 6 9.33 8.68 -8.69
N VAL A 7 8.41 7.84 -9.13
CA VAL A 7 8.67 6.42 -9.40
C VAL A 7 8.95 6.25 -10.89
N THR A 8 10.12 5.69 -11.18
CA THR A 8 10.53 5.27 -12.53
C THR A 8 10.47 3.75 -12.63
N TYR A 9 9.93 3.25 -13.74
CA TYR A 9 9.90 1.82 -14.01
C TYR A 9 11.02 1.43 -14.98
N GLU A 10 11.79 0.43 -14.59
CA GLU A 10 12.83 -0.15 -15.43
C GLU A 10 12.45 -1.60 -15.81
N GLY A 11 12.71 -1.97 -17.06
CA GLY A 11 12.49 -3.33 -17.55
C GLY A 11 11.13 -3.54 -18.24
N GLY A 12 10.31 -4.43 -17.67
CA GLY A 12 9.08 -4.93 -18.31
C GLY A 12 7.93 -3.93 -18.35
N LYS A 13 6.90 -4.22 -19.17
CA LYS A 13 5.66 -3.45 -19.19
C LYS A 13 4.94 -3.58 -17.83
N VAL A 14 4.38 -2.46 -17.39
CA VAL A 14 3.48 -2.38 -16.24
C VAL A 14 2.05 -2.39 -16.78
N SER A 15 1.21 -3.27 -16.25
CA SER A 15 -0.22 -3.30 -16.50
C SER A 15 -0.95 -2.42 -15.50
N GLU A 16 -2.11 -1.89 -15.90
CA GLU A 16 -2.94 -1.03 -15.07
C GLU A 16 -4.38 -1.55 -15.03
N PHE A 17 -5.00 -1.46 -13.86
CA PHE A 17 -6.42 -1.66 -13.64
C PHE A 17 -6.99 -0.50 -12.83
N VAL A 18 -8.10 0.06 -13.27
CA VAL A 18 -8.79 1.16 -12.60
C VAL A 18 -10.05 0.65 -11.95
N ASP A 19 -10.09 0.70 -10.62
CA ASP A 19 -11.28 0.42 -9.83
C ASP A 19 -12.07 1.72 -9.58
N THR A 20 -13.27 1.77 -10.14
CA THR A 20 -14.22 2.89 -9.98
C THR A 20 -15.35 2.58 -9.01
N LYS A 21 -15.43 1.34 -8.49
CA LYS A 21 -16.50 0.86 -7.61
C LYS A 21 -15.96 0.47 -6.24
N THR A 22 -15.04 1.28 -5.72
CA THR A 22 -14.47 1.07 -4.39
C THR A 22 -15.53 1.34 -3.31
N GLU A 23 -15.44 0.64 -2.18
CA GLU A 23 -16.36 0.83 -1.04
C GLU A 23 -16.36 2.26 -0.50
N HIS A 24 -15.25 2.99 -0.70
CA HIS A 24 -15.06 4.35 -0.24
C HIS A 24 -15.43 5.41 -1.28
N GLY A 25 -15.86 5.00 -2.49
CA GLY A 25 -16.33 5.89 -3.55
C GLY A 25 -15.24 6.67 -4.29
N PHE A 26 -13.96 6.39 -4.04
CA PHE A 26 -12.84 7.04 -4.71
C PHE A 26 -12.22 6.12 -5.76
N LYS A 27 -11.85 6.67 -6.91
CA LYS A 27 -11.17 5.89 -7.95
C LYS A 27 -9.78 5.46 -7.46
N MET A 28 -9.44 4.20 -7.70
CA MET A 28 -8.13 3.64 -7.41
C MET A 28 -7.51 3.05 -8.68
N THR A 29 -6.33 3.51 -9.04
CA THR A 29 -5.55 2.97 -10.14
C THR A 29 -4.47 2.06 -9.58
N ASN A 30 -4.58 0.76 -9.87
CA ASN A 30 -3.62 -0.25 -9.43
C ASN A 30 -2.71 -0.63 -10.59
N ARG A 31 -1.40 -0.55 -10.38
CA ARG A 31 -0.40 -0.96 -11.36
C ARG A 31 0.37 -2.18 -10.88
N PHE A 32 0.61 -3.11 -11.79
CA PHE A 32 1.20 -4.42 -11.49
C PHE A 32 2.07 -4.94 -12.63
N CYS A 33 2.99 -5.83 -12.30
CA CYS A 33 3.82 -6.51 -13.30
C CYS A 33 2.96 -7.41 -14.19
N SER A 34 3.00 -7.23 -15.51
CA SER A 34 2.20 -8.03 -16.44
C SER A 34 2.57 -9.52 -16.46
N LYS A 35 3.72 -9.91 -15.92
CA LYS A 35 4.22 -11.30 -15.93
C LYS A 35 3.82 -12.09 -14.69
N CYS A 36 4.01 -11.51 -13.51
CA CYS A 36 3.80 -12.19 -12.22
C CYS A 36 2.67 -11.61 -11.38
N ALA A 37 1.96 -10.59 -11.90
CA ALA A 37 0.89 -9.88 -11.22
C ALA A 37 1.29 -9.24 -9.88
N SER A 38 2.59 -9.11 -9.58
CA SER A 38 3.05 -8.42 -8.39
C SER A 38 2.64 -6.95 -8.44
N PRO A 39 2.02 -6.41 -7.37
CA PRO A 39 1.66 -5.00 -7.31
C PRO A 39 2.95 -4.16 -7.32
N VAL A 40 2.93 -3.07 -8.07
CA VAL A 40 4.06 -2.13 -8.19
C VAL A 40 3.72 -0.82 -7.53
N GLU A 41 2.52 -0.30 -7.79
CA GLU A 41 2.02 0.91 -7.15
C GLU A 41 0.49 0.97 -7.17
N MET A 42 -0.02 1.90 -6.37
CA MET A 42 -1.42 2.26 -6.30
C MET A 42 -1.54 3.77 -6.21
N LEU A 43 -2.39 4.35 -7.07
CA LEU A 43 -2.76 5.76 -7.06
C LEU A 43 -4.19 5.87 -6.57
N VAL A 44 -4.43 6.73 -5.58
CA VAL A 44 -5.75 6.92 -4.99
C VAL A 44 -6.16 8.36 -5.24
N GLU A 45 -7.34 8.57 -5.83
CA GLU A 45 -7.84 9.90 -6.21
C GLU A 45 -7.84 10.93 -5.06
N ARG A 46 -8.10 10.48 -3.83
CA ARG A 46 -8.10 11.32 -2.62
C ARG A 46 -6.70 11.80 -2.21
N VAL A 47 -5.65 11.22 -2.77
CA VAL A 47 -4.25 11.54 -2.47
C VAL A 47 -3.55 11.92 -3.79
N PRO A 48 -3.90 13.08 -4.38
CA PRO A 48 -3.48 13.43 -5.74
C PRO A 48 -1.95 13.62 -5.88
N ASP A 49 -1.28 14.02 -4.81
CA ASP A 49 0.16 14.28 -4.80
C ASP A 49 0.99 13.07 -4.31
N GLY A 50 0.33 11.97 -3.95
CA GLY A 50 0.97 10.81 -3.38
C GLY A 50 0.72 9.53 -4.17
N GLN A 51 1.70 8.64 -4.14
CA GLN A 51 1.58 7.28 -4.66
C GLN A 51 1.98 6.26 -3.60
N PHE A 52 1.28 5.14 -3.59
CA PHE A 52 1.48 4.05 -2.66
C PHE A 52 2.28 2.95 -3.35
N VAL A 53 3.43 2.60 -2.77
CA VAL A 53 4.28 1.50 -3.25
C VAL A 53 4.26 0.40 -2.20
N PRO A 54 4.04 -0.87 -2.57
CA PRO A 54 4.08 -1.99 -1.64
C PRO A 54 5.45 -2.08 -0.97
N LEU A 55 5.50 -2.01 0.36
CA LEU A 55 6.78 -2.10 1.09
C LEU A 55 7.54 -3.40 0.80
N GLY A 56 6.81 -4.49 0.56
CA GLY A 56 7.38 -5.81 0.25
C GLY A 56 8.13 -5.88 -1.08
N THR A 57 7.93 -4.92 -1.99
CA THR A 57 8.64 -4.86 -3.28
C THR A 57 9.85 -3.92 -3.25
N ILE A 58 10.21 -3.39 -2.07
CA ILE A 58 11.35 -2.48 -1.90
C ILE A 58 12.52 -3.26 -1.28
N ASP A 59 13.64 -3.32 -2.01
CA ASP A 59 14.84 -4.02 -1.55
C ASP A 59 15.47 -3.36 -0.32
N GLN A 60 15.42 -2.03 -0.25
CA GLN A 60 15.93 -1.24 0.87
C GLN A 60 14.87 -1.01 1.97
N ARG A 61 13.86 -1.87 2.08
CA ARG A 61 12.76 -1.72 3.06
C ARG A 61 13.22 -1.56 4.50
N GLN A 62 14.37 -2.13 4.86
CA GLN A 62 15.00 -2.00 6.19
C GLN A 62 15.48 -0.58 6.50
N ASN A 63 15.61 0.30 5.50
CA ASN A 63 16.01 1.69 5.68
C ASN A 63 14.81 2.60 6.01
N PHE A 64 13.59 2.07 6.02
CA PHE A 64 12.39 2.83 6.35
C PHE A 64 12.06 2.66 7.83
N ASP A 65 11.80 3.78 8.50
CA ASP A 65 11.13 3.76 9.80
C ASP A 65 9.62 3.72 9.58
N ILE A 66 8.98 2.66 10.08
CA ILE A 66 7.54 2.43 9.89
C ILE A 66 6.80 3.05 11.07
N HIS A 67 6.30 4.26 10.88
CA HIS A 67 5.63 5.00 11.95
C HIS A 67 4.17 4.60 12.17
N GLU A 68 3.52 3.98 11.18
CA GLU A 68 2.08 3.69 11.26
C GLU A 68 1.68 2.45 10.47
N GLY A 69 0.78 1.66 11.07
CA GLY A 69 0.06 0.57 10.42
C GLY A 69 -1.42 0.93 10.29
N LEU A 70 -1.91 0.99 9.05
CA LEU A 70 -3.31 1.25 8.74
C LEU A 70 -4.03 -0.07 8.42
N TRP A 71 -5.30 -0.15 8.79
CA TRP A 71 -6.23 -1.23 8.43
C TRP A 71 -5.83 -2.65 8.86
N GLY A 72 -4.94 -2.79 9.83
CA GLY A 72 -4.46 -4.10 10.24
C GLY A 72 -5.54 -4.96 10.90
N GLN A 73 -6.59 -4.36 11.49
CA GLN A 73 -7.73 -5.11 12.02
C GLN A 73 -8.72 -5.53 10.93
N GLU A 74 -8.94 -4.68 9.94
CA GLU A 74 -9.84 -4.93 8.82
C GLU A 74 -9.26 -6.02 7.89
N ALA A 75 -7.93 -6.15 7.86
CA ALA A 75 -7.22 -7.23 7.18
C ALA A 75 -7.14 -8.55 7.98
N LEU A 76 -7.68 -8.61 9.22
CA LEU A 76 -7.60 -9.81 10.09
C LEU A 76 -8.05 -11.12 9.44
N PRO A 77 -9.07 -11.18 8.56
CA PRO A 77 -9.44 -12.43 7.89
C PRO A 77 -8.35 -12.94 6.93
N HIS A 78 -7.39 -12.10 6.56
CA HIS A 78 -6.42 -12.34 5.49
C HIS A 78 -4.95 -12.24 5.95
N VAL A 79 -4.69 -11.90 7.22
CA VAL A 79 -3.34 -11.71 7.75
C VAL A 79 -3.22 -12.37 9.13
N ALA A 80 -2.21 -13.22 9.29
CA ALA A 80 -1.83 -13.76 10.60
C ALA A 80 -0.84 -12.82 11.31
N PHE A 81 -1.14 -12.45 12.55
CA PHE A 81 -0.24 -11.70 13.41
C PHE A 81 0.41 -12.64 14.42
N LYS A 82 1.63 -12.28 14.88
CA LYS A 82 2.23 -12.98 16.03
C LYS A 82 1.38 -12.75 17.28
N ASP A 83 1.29 -13.76 18.13
CA ASP A 83 0.59 -13.68 19.40
C ASP A 83 1.07 -12.46 20.22
N GLY A 84 0.11 -11.71 20.77
CA GLY A 84 0.37 -10.52 21.60
C GLY A 84 0.60 -9.22 20.83
N ARG A 85 0.50 -9.20 19.49
CA ARG A 85 0.64 -7.95 18.71
C ARG A 85 -0.68 -7.16 18.72
N GLU A 86 -0.68 -5.98 19.34
CA GLU A 86 -1.79 -5.05 19.25
C GLU A 86 -1.80 -4.35 17.87
N VAL A 87 -2.94 -4.41 17.18
CA VAL A 87 -3.11 -3.82 15.85
C VAL A 87 -4.16 -2.71 15.95
N ARG A 88 -3.86 -1.52 15.42
CA ARG A 88 -4.78 -0.37 15.46
C ARG A 88 -5.99 -0.58 14.53
N LYS A 89 -7.19 -0.19 14.99
CA LYS A 89 -8.30 0.21 14.10
C LYS A 89 -8.05 1.62 13.59
N GLN A 90 -8.62 1.98 12.45
CA GLN A 90 -8.58 3.34 11.92
C GLN A 90 -9.02 4.37 12.99
N GLY A 91 -8.17 5.37 13.29
CA GLY A 91 -8.52 6.52 14.14
C GLY A 91 -8.15 6.48 15.64
N GLY A 92 -7.35 5.51 16.11
CA GLY A 92 -6.92 5.42 17.53
C GLY A 92 -5.43 5.71 17.78
N ALA A 93 -5.10 6.24 18.96
CA ALA A 93 -3.71 6.43 19.42
C ALA A 93 -2.99 5.08 19.64
N SER A 94 -1.66 5.05 19.52
CA SER A 94 -0.80 3.88 19.88
C SER A 94 0.34 4.40 20.71
N ALA A 95 0.66 3.64 21.75
CA ALA A 95 1.99 3.56 22.28
C ALA A 95 2.79 2.61 21.39
N LEU A 96 3.72 3.17 20.60
CA LEU A 96 4.75 2.40 19.92
C LEU A 96 5.90 2.22 20.93
N VAL A 97 6.21 0.98 21.28
CA VAL A 97 7.51 0.56 21.83
C VAL A 97 8.05 -0.54 20.93
#